data_AF-A0A101NWT5-F1
#
_entry.id   AF-A0A101NWT5-F1
#
_cell.length_a   1.000
_cell.length_b   1.000
_cell.length_c   1.000
_cell.angle_alpha   90.00
_cell.angle_beta   90.00
_cell.angle_gamma   90.00
#
_symmetry.space_group_name_H-M   'P 1'
#
loop_
_entity.id
_entity.type
_entity.pdbx_description
1 polymer ?
#
loop_
_entity_poly.entity_id
_entity_poly.type
_entity_poly.pdbx_seq_one_letter_code
_entity_poly.pdbx_strand_id
1 'polypeptide(L)'
;MSVWLTRIIPDPRSPEARRDLTGRHTAMNLHRRLMSLYPTEAGPDPRARFGVLFRTDDTPTGPHILLQSTHQPDLTELPADYGTAHSRPLDALLDALKPGLTIRYRCAASPVRKPGATTRALYNLPAAVPLTGAHADEWWTRQAHTAGLTPLTLHSHPLDAAQATRSPGRSAAPERIRHTRTRFDGTATVTDPDLLRQKITEGIGRGKAYGCGLLSIAPARNTP
;
A
#
# COMPACT_ATOMS: atom_id res chain seq x y z
N MET A 1 -0.66 7.69 18.98
CA MET A 1 -1.59 6.64 18.48
C MET A 1 -0.73 5.49 18.03
N SER A 2 -1.06 4.27 18.45
CA SER A 2 -0.27 3.10 18.07
C SER A 2 -0.58 2.64 16.65
N VAL A 3 0.46 2.23 15.94
CA VAL A 3 0.35 1.68 14.59
C VAL A 3 0.43 0.16 14.70
N TRP A 4 -0.57 -0.52 14.15
CA TRP A 4 -0.65 -1.98 14.16
C TRP A 4 -0.16 -2.53 12.83
N LEU A 5 0.64 -3.59 12.87
CA LEU A 5 1.04 -4.38 11.72
C LEU A 5 0.44 -5.78 11.84
N THR A 6 -0.35 -6.16 10.86
CA THR A 6 -1.01 -7.45 10.77
C THR A 6 -0.50 -8.20 9.55
N ARG A 7 -0.11 -9.46 9.76
CA ARG A 7 0.21 -10.41 8.69
C ARG A 7 -0.91 -11.44 8.60
N ILE A 8 -1.50 -11.56 7.42
CA ILE A 8 -2.47 -12.60 7.10
C ILE A 8 -1.85 -13.50 6.04
N ILE A 9 -1.85 -14.81 6.29
CA ILE A 9 -1.41 -15.86 5.37
C ILE A 9 -2.67 -16.64 4.98
N PRO A 10 -3.26 -16.34 3.82
CA PRO A 10 -4.53 -16.94 3.42
C PRO A 10 -4.35 -18.42 3.05
N ASP A 11 -5.32 -19.26 3.39
CA ASP A 11 -5.33 -20.66 2.97
C ASP A 11 -5.78 -20.76 1.49
N PRO A 12 -4.95 -21.29 0.57
CA PRO A 12 -5.34 -21.46 -0.82
C PRO A 12 -6.55 -22.38 -1.03
N ARG A 13 -6.93 -23.20 -0.04
CA ARG A 13 -8.12 -24.05 -0.09
C ARG A 13 -9.41 -23.28 0.20
N SER A 14 -9.33 -22.14 0.89
CA SER A 14 -10.51 -21.33 1.21
C SER A 14 -11.10 -20.68 -0.05
N PRO A 15 -12.40 -20.86 -0.32
CA PRO A 15 -13.08 -20.15 -1.40
C PRO A 15 -13.04 -18.63 -1.22
N GLU A 16 -13.19 -18.15 0.01
CA GLU A 16 -13.14 -16.71 0.34
C GLU A 16 -11.75 -16.13 0.10
N ALA A 17 -10.69 -16.81 0.55
CA ALA A 17 -9.31 -16.39 0.28
C ALA A 17 -9.00 -16.33 -1.21
N ARG A 18 -9.41 -17.35 -1.98
CA ARG A 18 -9.24 -17.37 -3.44
C ARG A 18 -10.01 -16.23 -4.10
N ARG A 19 -11.25 -15.96 -3.69
CA ARG A 19 -12.08 -14.87 -4.22
C ARG A 19 -11.47 -13.49 -3.95
N ASP A 20 -10.84 -13.32 -2.81
CA ASP A 20 -10.22 -12.04 -2.42
C ASP A 20 -8.88 -11.81 -3.12
N LEU A 21 -8.17 -12.88 -3.48
CA LEU A 21 -6.82 -12.81 -4.08
C LEU A 21 -6.81 -12.96 -5.60
N THR A 22 -7.81 -13.58 -6.21
CA THR A 22 -7.81 -13.91 -7.64
C THR A 22 -8.89 -13.19 -8.44
N GLY A 23 -8.60 -12.97 -9.73
CA GLY A 23 -9.54 -12.40 -10.69
C GLY A 23 -9.49 -10.88 -10.81
N ARG A 24 -10.49 -10.33 -11.52
CA ARG A 24 -10.50 -8.90 -11.91
C ARG A 24 -10.92 -7.95 -10.79
N HIS A 25 -11.50 -8.48 -9.71
CA HIS A 25 -12.02 -7.70 -8.59
C HIS A 25 -11.20 -7.87 -7.31
N THR A 26 -10.06 -8.55 -7.36
CA THR A 26 -9.13 -8.81 -6.25
C THR A 26 -8.93 -7.56 -5.38
N ALA A 27 -8.56 -6.43 -5.98
CA ALA A 27 -8.24 -5.23 -5.22
C ALA A 27 -9.44 -4.69 -4.42
N MET A 28 -10.66 -4.79 -4.95
CA MET A 28 -11.89 -4.37 -4.27
C MET A 28 -12.37 -5.39 -3.24
N ASN A 29 -12.29 -6.68 -3.57
CA ASN A 29 -12.68 -7.76 -2.66
C ASN A 29 -11.78 -7.76 -1.42
N LEU A 30 -10.46 -7.71 -1.64
CA LEU A 30 -9.49 -7.61 -0.55
C LEU A 30 -9.68 -6.33 0.27
N HIS A 31 -9.91 -5.18 -0.38
CA HIS A 31 -10.21 -3.96 0.36
C HIS A 31 -11.44 -4.13 1.27
N ARG A 32 -12.54 -4.70 0.75
CA ARG A 32 -13.75 -4.96 1.53
C ARG A 32 -13.49 -5.91 2.70
N ARG A 33 -12.74 -6.99 2.46
CA ARG A 33 -12.34 -7.97 3.48
C ARG A 33 -11.53 -7.34 4.60
N LEU A 34 -10.57 -6.49 4.26
CA LEU A 34 -9.75 -5.82 5.27
C LEU A 34 -10.52 -4.75 6.01
N MET A 35 -11.45 -4.05 5.34
CA MET A 35 -12.31 -3.06 5.99
C MET A 35 -13.35 -3.68 6.93
N SER A 36 -13.75 -4.95 6.74
CA SER A 36 -14.67 -5.63 7.67
C SER A 36 -14.03 -5.95 9.02
N LEU A 37 -12.71 -5.84 9.14
CA LEU A 37 -11.99 -6.02 10.42
C LEU A 37 -12.09 -4.79 11.33
N TYR A 38 -12.83 -3.77 10.92
CA TYR A 38 -12.96 -2.50 11.64
C TYR A 38 -14.43 -2.13 11.85
N PRO A 39 -14.74 -1.36 12.91
CA PRO A 39 -16.09 -0.88 13.15
C PRO A 39 -16.64 -0.06 11.97
N THR A 40 -17.90 -0.29 11.63
CA THR A 40 -18.61 0.39 10.54
C THR A 40 -18.96 1.84 10.88
N GLU A 41 -19.01 2.20 12.17
CA GLU A 41 -19.36 3.54 12.69
C GLU A 41 -18.21 4.55 12.62
N ALA A 42 -17.46 4.53 11.51
CA ALA A 42 -16.23 5.29 11.36
C ALA A 42 -16.42 6.64 10.63
N GLY A 43 -17.64 6.99 10.22
CA GLY A 43 -17.94 8.22 9.47
C GLY A 43 -17.76 8.05 7.95
N PRO A 44 -17.58 9.14 7.18
CA PRO A 44 -17.70 9.11 5.72
C PRO A 44 -16.54 8.42 4.99
N ASP A 45 -15.34 8.36 5.59
CA ASP A 45 -14.20 7.59 5.07
C ASP A 45 -13.54 6.76 6.19
N PRO A 46 -14.08 5.56 6.47
CA PRO A 46 -13.55 4.64 7.48
C PRO A 46 -12.07 4.30 7.25
N ARG A 47 -11.65 4.14 6.00
CA ARG A 47 -10.28 3.78 5.64
C ARG A 47 -9.31 4.91 6.00
N ALA A 48 -9.68 6.16 5.74
CA ALA A 48 -8.87 7.32 6.15
C ALA A 48 -8.80 7.45 7.67
N ARG A 49 -9.93 7.26 8.38
CA ARG A 49 -9.98 7.34 9.84
C ARG A 49 -9.05 6.34 10.53
N PHE A 50 -9.06 5.09 10.07
CA PHE A 50 -8.23 4.03 10.64
C PHE A 50 -6.84 3.90 9.98
N GLY A 51 -6.51 4.78 9.03
CA GLY A 51 -5.23 4.76 8.32
C GLY A 51 -4.95 3.43 7.62
N VAL A 52 -5.97 2.74 7.10
CA VAL A 52 -5.81 1.39 6.56
C VAL A 52 -4.99 1.43 5.27
N LEU A 53 -3.86 0.73 5.33
CA LEU A 53 -2.92 0.48 4.24
C LEU A 53 -2.66 -1.01 4.15
N PHE A 54 -2.53 -1.54 2.94
CA PHE A 54 -2.19 -2.94 2.77
C PHE A 54 -1.37 -3.18 1.51
N ARG A 55 -0.68 -4.32 1.49
CA ARG A 55 0.04 -4.84 0.33
C ARG A 55 -0.05 -6.36 0.34
N THR A 56 -0.22 -6.94 -0.84
CA THR A 56 -0.03 -8.38 -1.05
C THR A 56 1.38 -8.61 -1.56
N ASP A 57 2.11 -9.50 -0.89
CA ASP A 57 3.44 -9.94 -1.27
C ASP A 57 3.38 -11.42 -1.68
N ASP A 58 3.84 -11.72 -2.89
CA ASP A 58 4.01 -13.10 -3.34
C ASP A 58 5.29 -13.66 -2.72
N THR A 59 5.15 -14.75 -1.96
CA THR A 59 6.27 -15.48 -1.36
C THR A 59 6.35 -16.89 -1.93
N PRO A 60 7.50 -17.59 -1.80
CA PRO A 60 7.58 -19.01 -2.19
C PRO A 60 6.55 -19.90 -1.49
N THR A 61 6.09 -19.50 -0.29
CA THR A 61 5.07 -20.22 0.49
C THR A 61 3.64 -19.82 0.16
N GLY A 62 3.45 -18.95 -0.84
CA GLY A 62 2.15 -18.40 -1.22
C GLY A 62 2.01 -16.90 -0.90
N PRO A 63 0.82 -16.32 -1.16
CA PRO A 63 0.57 -14.90 -0.96
C PRO A 63 0.50 -14.55 0.53
N HIS A 64 1.15 -13.44 0.91
CA HIS A 64 1.06 -12.87 2.25
C HIS A 64 0.41 -11.49 2.13
N ILE A 65 -0.57 -11.21 2.97
CA ILE A 65 -1.17 -9.88 3.08
C ILE A 65 -0.56 -9.19 4.29
N LEU A 66 0.06 -8.05 4.06
CA LEU A 66 0.46 -7.12 5.11
C LEU A 66 -0.57 -6.00 5.19
N LEU A 67 -1.13 -5.82 6.37
CA LEU A 67 -2.12 -4.80 6.72
C LEU A 67 -1.52 -3.91 7.80
N GLN A 68 -1.66 -2.60 7.65
CA GLN A 68 -1.30 -1.61 8.64
C GLN A 68 -2.46 -0.66 8.90
N SER A 69 -2.62 -0.24 10.15
CA SER A 69 -3.69 0.64 10.61
C SER A 69 -3.33 1.37 11.90
N THR A 70 -4.05 2.44 12.21
CA THR A 70 -3.96 3.17 13.49
C THR A 70 -4.90 2.61 14.57
N HIS A 71 -5.60 1.52 14.25
CA HIS A 71 -6.52 0.80 15.11
C HIS A 71 -6.26 -0.70 15.01
N GLN A 72 -6.38 -1.43 16.12
CA GLN A 72 -6.18 -2.87 16.11
C GLN A 72 -7.31 -3.53 15.30
N PRO A 73 -7.01 -4.33 14.26
CA PRO A 73 -8.06 -5.03 13.53
C PRO A 73 -8.64 -6.17 14.39
N ASP A 74 -9.95 -6.36 14.32
CA ASP A 74 -10.59 -7.55 14.88
C ASP A 74 -10.40 -8.72 13.92
N LEU A 75 -9.52 -9.65 14.28
CA LEU A 75 -9.20 -10.81 13.46
C LEU A 75 -10.28 -11.90 13.55
N THR A 76 -11.23 -11.81 14.49
CA THR A 76 -12.33 -12.77 14.62
C THR A 76 -13.37 -12.60 13.51
N GLU A 77 -13.39 -11.43 12.85
CA GLU A 77 -14.22 -11.13 11.68
C GLU A 77 -13.71 -11.79 10.38
N LEU A 78 -12.52 -12.40 10.41
CA LEU A 78 -12.05 -13.21 9.29
C LEU A 78 -12.82 -14.54 9.26
N PRO A 79 -13.21 -15.05 8.07
CA PRO A 79 -13.76 -16.39 7.95
C PRO A 79 -12.82 -17.42 8.59
N ALA A 80 -13.38 -18.41 9.29
CA ALA A 80 -12.59 -19.39 10.03
C ALA A 80 -11.61 -20.17 9.16
N ASP A 81 -11.94 -20.38 7.87
CA ASP A 81 -11.11 -21.05 6.89
C ASP A 81 -10.17 -20.09 6.13
N TYR A 82 -10.24 -18.78 6.36
CA TYR A 82 -9.53 -17.80 5.55
C TYR A 82 -8.01 -17.97 5.58
N GLY A 83 -7.46 -18.45 6.70
CA GLY A 83 -6.04 -18.69 6.91
C GLY A 83 -5.58 -18.27 8.31
N THR A 84 -4.29 -17.95 8.44
CA THR A 84 -3.71 -17.53 9.73
C THR A 84 -3.45 -16.03 9.74
N ALA A 85 -3.79 -15.35 10.85
CA ALA A 85 -3.59 -13.92 11.00
C ALA A 85 -2.90 -13.61 12.34
N HIS A 86 -1.95 -12.69 12.31
CA HIS A 86 -1.22 -12.24 13.51
C HIS A 86 -1.06 -10.73 13.47
N SER A 87 -1.42 -10.06 14.55
CA SER A 87 -1.29 -8.60 14.70
C SER A 87 -0.32 -8.25 15.82
N ARG A 88 0.47 -7.20 15.63
CA ARG A 88 1.38 -6.67 16.66
C ARG A 88 1.53 -5.15 16.53
N PRO A 89 1.82 -4.45 17.64
CA PRO A 89 2.21 -3.04 17.58
C PRO A 89 3.53 -2.87 16.81
N LEU A 90 3.62 -1.75 16.08
CA LEU A 90 4.78 -1.32 15.31
C LEU A 90 5.58 -0.22 16.03
N ASP A 91 5.06 0.31 17.14
CA ASP A 91 5.60 1.44 17.90
C ASP A 91 7.09 1.29 18.19
N ALA A 92 7.52 0.13 18.71
CA ALA A 92 8.94 -0.11 19.02
C ALA A 92 9.87 -0.01 17.79
N LEU A 93 9.40 -0.37 16.59
CA LEU A 93 10.17 -0.21 15.36
C LEU A 93 10.24 1.28 14.95
N LEU A 94 9.13 2.00 15.11
CA LEU A 94 9.04 3.42 14.77
C LEU A 94 9.85 4.29 15.75
N ASP A 95 9.86 3.96 17.04
CA ASP A 95 10.63 4.65 18.08
C ASP A 95 12.13 4.43 17.89
N ALA A 96 12.53 3.29 17.33
CA ALA A 96 13.93 2.98 17.03
C ALA A 96 14.50 3.78 15.83
N LEU A 97 13.67 4.51 15.08
CA LEU A 97 14.13 5.30 13.93
C LEU A 97 15.00 6.48 14.39
N LYS A 98 16.19 6.58 13.78
CA LYS A 98 17.17 7.63 14.04
C LYS A 98 17.76 8.12 12.72
N PRO A 99 18.16 9.40 12.63
CA PRO A 99 18.90 9.89 11.47
C PRO A 99 20.18 9.08 11.26
N GLY A 100 20.54 8.83 10.01
CA GLY A 100 21.71 8.04 9.61
C GLY A 100 21.50 6.52 9.60
N LEU A 101 20.37 6.00 10.10
CA LEU A 101 20.10 4.56 10.09
C LEU A 101 19.95 4.05 8.65
N THR A 102 20.67 2.99 8.30
CA THR A 102 20.44 2.28 7.03
C THR A 102 19.35 1.22 7.20
N ILE A 103 18.33 1.31 6.36
CA ILE A 103 17.18 0.40 6.37
C ILE A 103 16.95 -0.18 4.99
N ARG A 104 16.34 -1.37 4.96
CA ARG A 104 15.66 -1.89 3.78
C ARG A 104 14.25 -1.36 3.75
N TYR A 105 13.76 -1.05 2.56
CA TYR A 105 12.38 -0.65 2.35
C TYR A 105 11.72 -1.46 1.25
N ARG A 106 10.39 -1.55 1.32
CA ARG A 106 9.53 -1.99 0.23
C ARG A 106 8.27 -1.14 0.20
N CYS A 107 7.89 -0.67 -0.98
CA CYS A 107 6.64 0.04 -1.19
C CYS A 107 6.03 -0.32 -2.54
N ALA A 108 4.78 -0.81 -2.54
CA ALA A 108 3.99 -0.88 -3.77
C ALA A 108 3.25 0.44 -3.92
N ALA A 109 3.49 1.20 -4.99
CA ALA A 109 2.84 2.49 -5.21
C ALA A 109 2.31 2.65 -6.63
N SER A 110 1.45 3.65 -6.83
CA SER A 110 0.96 4.05 -8.15
C SER A 110 1.66 5.34 -8.57
N PRO A 111 2.80 5.25 -9.29
CA PRO A 111 3.55 6.42 -9.72
C PRO A 111 2.77 7.15 -10.82
N VAL A 112 2.44 8.42 -10.57
CA VAL A 112 1.68 9.25 -11.52
C VAL A 112 2.23 10.66 -11.58
N ARG A 113 2.11 11.28 -12.75
CA ARG A 113 2.28 12.73 -12.95
C ARG A 113 0.92 13.38 -13.15
N LYS A 114 0.72 14.56 -12.57
CA LYS A 114 -0.47 15.40 -12.80
C LYS A 114 -0.08 16.57 -13.70
N PRO A 115 -0.38 16.53 -15.00
CA PRO A 115 -0.14 17.67 -15.90
C PRO A 115 -0.94 18.90 -15.44
N GLY A 116 -0.38 20.09 -15.64
CA GLY A 116 -1.13 21.34 -15.42
C GLY A 116 -2.32 21.47 -16.40
N ALA A 117 -3.28 22.33 -16.06
CA ALA A 117 -4.51 22.50 -16.84
C ALA A 117 -4.24 22.83 -18.32
N THR A 118 -3.28 23.71 -18.59
CA THR A 118 -2.88 24.10 -19.95
C THR A 118 -2.32 22.93 -20.74
N THR A 119 -1.39 22.16 -20.17
CA THR A 119 -0.82 20.96 -20.79
C THR A 119 -1.88 19.88 -21.01
N ARG A 120 -2.83 19.77 -20.08
CA ARG A 120 -3.93 18.82 -20.19
C ARG A 120 -4.84 19.13 -21.37
N ALA A 121 -5.19 20.40 -21.56
CA ALA A 121 -6.02 20.85 -22.69
C ALA A 121 -5.31 20.69 -24.03
N LEU A 122 -4.01 21.05 -24.09
CA LEU A 122 -3.22 20.99 -25.32
C LEU A 122 -3.05 19.57 -25.87
N TYR A 123 -2.84 18.58 -25.00
CA TYR A 123 -2.55 17.19 -25.39
C TYR A 123 -3.70 16.22 -25.08
N ASN A 124 -4.89 16.73 -24.73
CA ASN A 124 -6.05 15.94 -24.31
C ASN A 124 -5.72 14.84 -23.28
N LEU A 125 -4.95 15.21 -22.24
CA LEU A 125 -4.45 14.25 -21.26
C LEU A 125 -5.46 14.01 -20.12
N PRO A 126 -5.39 12.84 -19.46
CA PRO A 126 -6.10 12.63 -18.20
C PRO A 126 -5.49 13.47 -17.08
N ALA A 127 -6.25 13.67 -16.00
CA ALA A 127 -5.80 14.41 -14.80
C ALA A 127 -4.57 13.78 -14.11
N ALA A 128 -4.34 12.49 -14.34
CA ALA A 128 -3.17 11.79 -13.86
C ALA A 128 -2.70 10.78 -14.90
N VAL A 129 -1.43 10.88 -15.28
CA VAL A 129 -0.77 10.01 -16.25
C VAL A 129 0.13 9.04 -15.48
N PRO A 130 -0.02 7.71 -15.65
CA PRO A 130 0.86 6.74 -15.01
C PRO A 130 2.30 6.87 -15.53
N LEU A 131 3.27 6.71 -14.63
CA LEU A 131 4.69 6.67 -14.96
C LEU A 131 5.19 5.23 -14.91
N THR A 132 6.16 4.89 -15.75
CA THR A 132 6.77 3.55 -15.83
C THR A 132 8.27 3.68 -16.07
N GLY A 133 9.02 2.61 -15.83
CA GLY A 133 10.48 2.57 -16.02
C GLY A 133 11.21 3.70 -15.27
N ALA A 134 12.16 4.34 -15.93
CA ALA A 134 12.98 5.40 -15.35
C ALA A 134 12.15 6.55 -14.73
N HIS A 135 11.01 6.91 -15.31
CA HIS A 135 10.15 7.96 -14.74
C HIS A 135 9.43 7.53 -13.45
N ALA A 136 9.16 6.23 -13.29
CA ALA A 136 8.66 5.68 -12.03
C ALA A 136 9.77 5.70 -10.96
N ASP A 137 11.02 5.44 -11.35
CA ASP A 137 12.17 5.48 -10.46
C ASP A 137 12.45 6.91 -9.98
N GLU A 138 12.48 7.89 -10.88
CA GLU A 138 12.58 9.31 -10.52
C GLU A 138 11.44 9.75 -9.60
N TRP A 139 10.22 9.28 -9.87
CA TRP A 139 9.08 9.54 -9.00
C TRP A 139 9.31 8.97 -7.61
N TRP A 140 9.80 7.73 -7.50
CA TRP A 140 10.10 7.11 -6.22
C TRP A 140 11.20 7.86 -5.47
N THR A 141 12.29 8.24 -6.13
CA THR A 141 13.38 9.01 -5.51
C THR A 141 12.85 10.30 -4.89
N ARG A 142 12.00 11.05 -5.61
CA ARG A 142 11.34 12.24 -5.03
C ARG A 142 10.47 11.90 -3.82
N GLN A 143 9.65 10.84 -3.91
CA GLN A 143 8.82 10.42 -2.78
C GLN A 143 9.63 10.00 -1.56
N ALA A 144 10.72 9.26 -1.76
CA ALA A 144 11.63 8.84 -0.70
C ALA A 144 12.21 10.06 0.02
N HIS A 145 12.72 11.06 -0.71
CA HIS A 145 13.22 12.29 -0.10
C HIS A 145 12.16 13.03 0.73
N THR A 146 10.94 13.17 0.19
CA THR A 146 9.81 13.77 0.93
C THR A 146 9.33 12.93 2.11
N ALA A 147 9.76 11.68 2.20
CA ALA A 147 9.47 10.75 3.29
C ALA A 147 10.61 10.66 4.31
N GLY A 148 11.63 11.52 4.24
CA GLY A 148 12.77 11.46 5.15
C GLY A 148 13.72 10.30 4.85
N LEU A 149 13.81 9.87 3.59
CA LEU A 149 14.71 8.82 3.12
C LEU A 149 15.62 9.32 2.00
N THR A 150 16.87 8.88 2.03
CA THR A 150 17.78 8.95 0.88
C THR A 150 18.04 7.54 0.38
N PRO A 151 17.49 7.14 -0.79
CA PRO A 151 17.76 5.82 -1.36
C PRO A 151 19.25 5.58 -1.62
N LEU A 152 19.74 4.41 -1.25
CA LEU A 152 21.08 3.90 -1.56
C LEU A 152 21.01 2.89 -2.71
N THR A 153 20.00 2.03 -2.69
CA THR A 153 19.67 1.14 -3.82
C THR A 153 18.20 1.26 -4.15
N LEU A 154 17.87 1.06 -5.42
CA LEU A 154 16.49 1.09 -5.92
C LEU A 154 16.31 -0.02 -6.95
N HIS A 155 15.34 -0.89 -6.68
CA HIS A 155 14.85 -1.90 -7.60
C HIS A 155 13.36 -1.67 -7.83
N SER A 156 12.98 -1.42 -9.08
CA SER A 156 11.59 -1.27 -9.46
C SER A 156 11.08 -2.49 -10.20
N HIS A 157 9.92 -2.97 -9.78
CA HIS A 157 9.24 -4.12 -10.37
C HIS A 157 7.81 -3.71 -10.73
N PRO A 158 7.46 -3.64 -12.02
CA PRO A 158 6.07 -3.47 -12.43
C PRO A 158 5.20 -4.57 -11.82
N LEU A 159 4.04 -4.18 -11.29
CA LEU A 159 3.03 -5.10 -10.78
C LEU A 159 1.81 -5.07 -11.72
N ASP A 160 0.99 -6.10 -11.61
CA ASP A 160 -0.32 -6.09 -12.26
C ASP A 160 -1.14 -4.89 -11.82
N ALA A 161 -1.74 -4.24 -12.82
CA ALA A 161 -2.57 -3.07 -12.58
C ALA A 161 -3.80 -3.48 -11.76
N ALA A 162 -4.04 -2.78 -10.65
CA ALA A 162 -5.27 -2.97 -9.91
C ALA A 162 -6.43 -2.38 -10.72
N GLN A 163 -7.44 -3.21 -10.94
CA GLN A 163 -8.65 -2.83 -11.67
C GLN A 163 -9.84 -2.87 -10.72
N ALA A 164 -10.72 -1.89 -10.86
CA ALA A 164 -11.99 -1.88 -10.19
C ALA A 164 -13.05 -1.26 -11.11
N THR A 165 -14.29 -1.67 -10.90
CA THR A 165 -15.44 -1.06 -11.54
C THR A 165 -16.25 -0.39 -10.45
N ARG A 166 -16.41 0.93 -10.55
CA ARG A 166 -17.28 1.68 -9.66
C ARG A 166 -18.58 1.95 -10.41
N SER A 167 -19.68 1.41 -9.94
CA SER A 167 -21.01 1.71 -10.48
C SER A 167 -21.61 2.89 -9.70
N PRO A 168 -21.74 4.09 -10.29
CA PRO A 168 -22.35 5.22 -9.62
C PRO A 168 -23.89 5.07 -9.66
N GLY A 169 -24.44 4.22 -8.79
CA GLY A 169 -25.89 4.01 -8.70
C GLY A 169 -26.54 3.39 -9.96
N ARG A 170 -27.89 3.37 -9.98
CA ARG A 170 -28.69 2.68 -11.00
C ARG A 170 -28.72 3.37 -12.38
N SER A 171 -28.19 4.59 -12.51
CA SER A 171 -28.40 5.43 -13.71
C SER A 171 -27.13 5.94 -14.39
N ALA A 172 -25.93 5.59 -13.90
CA ALA A 172 -24.67 6.00 -14.53
C ALA A 172 -23.87 4.80 -15.04
N ALA A 173 -23.16 5.00 -16.16
CA ALA A 173 -22.29 3.98 -16.72
C ALA A 173 -21.18 3.60 -15.70
N PRO A 174 -20.82 2.31 -15.61
CA PRO A 174 -19.77 1.86 -14.71
C PRO A 174 -18.42 2.52 -15.06
N GLU A 175 -17.83 3.18 -14.08
CA GLU A 175 -16.51 3.80 -14.21
C GLU A 175 -15.43 2.75 -13.97
N ARG A 176 -14.59 2.50 -14.98
CA ARG A 176 -13.43 1.61 -14.87
C ARG A 176 -12.27 2.36 -14.26
N ILE A 177 -11.90 1.98 -13.04
CA ILE A 177 -10.73 2.47 -12.32
C ILE A 177 -9.57 1.53 -12.60
N ARG A 178 -8.45 2.08 -13.09
CA ARG A 178 -7.21 1.34 -13.28
C ARG A 178 -6.07 2.08 -12.60
N HIS A 179 -5.36 1.38 -11.72
CA HIS A 179 -4.13 1.85 -11.09
C HIS A 179 -2.95 1.05 -11.61
N THR A 180 -2.07 1.69 -12.37
CA THR A 180 -0.73 1.14 -12.65
C THR A 180 0.04 1.11 -11.34
N ARG A 181 0.71 -0.01 -11.08
CA ARG A 181 1.39 -0.29 -9.82
C ARG A 181 2.84 -0.67 -10.09
N THR A 182 3.73 -0.19 -9.24
CA THR A 182 5.15 -0.54 -9.26
C THR A 182 5.58 -0.79 -7.82
N ARG A 183 6.26 -1.92 -7.59
CA ARG A 183 6.93 -2.21 -6.33
C ARG A 183 8.32 -1.62 -6.38
N PHE A 184 8.64 -0.81 -5.39
CA PHE A 184 9.96 -0.25 -5.17
C PHE A 184 10.57 -0.93 -3.95
N ASP A 185 11.69 -1.60 -4.17
CA ASP A 185 12.50 -2.27 -3.16
C ASP A 185 13.88 -1.61 -3.10
N GLY A 186 14.55 -1.67 -1.96
CA GLY A 186 15.92 -1.18 -1.87
C GLY A 186 16.39 -0.94 -0.45
N THR A 187 17.51 -0.25 -0.33
CA THR A 187 18.03 0.29 0.92
C THR A 187 18.02 1.80 0.89
N ALA A 188 17.83 2.43 2.04
CA ALA A 188 17.87 3.88 2.19
C ALA A 188 18.49 4.26 3.54
N THR A 189 19.05 5.46 3.59
CA THR A 189 19.43 6.11 4.84
C THR A 189 18.29 6.98 5.33
N VAL A 190 17.93 6.86 6.60
CA VAL A 190 16.95 7.72 7.26
C VAL A 190 17.55 9.12 7.44
N THR A 191 16.93 10.14 6.86
CA THR A 191 17.33 11.55 7.03
C THR A 191 16.45 12.27 8.04
N ASP A 192 15.14 11.98 8.04
CA ASP A 192 14.16 12.55 8.95
C ASP A 192 13.22 11.45 9.48
N PRO A 193 13.44 10.98 10.73
CA PRO A 193 12.62 9.96 11.35
C PRO A 193 11.14 10.35 11.50
N ASP A 194 10.82 11.62 11.71
CA ASP A 194 9.45 12.06 11.97
C ASP A 194 8.63 12.09 10.68
N LEU A 195 9.22 12.61 9.60
CA LEU A 195 8.63 12.49 8.26
C LEU A 195 8.46 11.03 7.85
N LEU A 196 9.43 10.17 8.17
CA LEU A 196 9.34 8.75 7.89
C LEU A 196 8.19 8.08 8.66
N ARG A 197 8.06 8.34 9.96
CA ARG A 197 6.92 7.85 10.79
C ARG A 197 5.58 8.28 10.22
N GLN A 198 5.48 9.56 9.83
CA GLN A 198 4.28 10.10 9.19
C GLN A 198 3.97 9.36 7.89
N LYS A 199 4.96 9.20 6.99
CA LYS A 199 4.74 8.53 5.69
C LYS A 199 4.48 7.05 5.78
N ILE A 200 5.07 6.34 6.76
CA ILE A 200 4.72 4.95 7.05
C ILE A 200 3.23 4.87 7.43
N THR A 201 2.74 5.79 8.27
CA THR A 201 1.36 5.78 8.77
C THR A 201 0.34 6.22 7.71
N GLU A 202 0.62 7.30 6.98
CA GLU A 202 -0.31 7.87 5.99
C GLU A 202 -0.28 7.11 4.66
N GLY A 203 0.86 6.52 4.34
CA GLY A 203 1.15 5.85 3.09
C GLY A 203 1.50 6.79 1.93
N ILE A 204 2.27 6.27 0.97
CA ILE A 204 2.85 7.04 -0.13
C ILE A 204 2.01 6.93 -1.42
N GLY A 205 1.69 8.07 -2.03
CA GLY A 205 1.03 8.13 -3.33
C GLY A 205 -0.46 7.77 -3.32
N ARG A 206 -0.97 7.40 -4.51
CA ARG A 206 -2.39 7.10 -4.76
C ARG A 206 -2.69 5.61 -4.71
N GLY A 207 -3.98 5.28 -4.65
CA GLY A 207 -4.46 3.91 -4.78
C GLY A 207 -4.38 3.10 -3.48
N LYS A 208 -4.48 3.76 -2.32
CA LYS A 208 -4.36 3.13 -0.99
C LYS A 208 -5.40 2.03 -0.75
N ALA A 209 -6.62 2.22 -1.26
CA ALA A 209 -7.65 1.20 -1.27
C ALA A 209 -7.37 0.01 -2.22
N TYR A 210 -6.33 0.08 -3.04
CA TYR A 210 -6.00 -0.90 -4.09
C TYR A 210 -4.62 -1.53 -3.87
N GLY A 211 -4.20 -1.69 -2.61
CA GLY A 211 -2.94 -2.33 -2.24
C GLY A 211 -1.71 -1.50 -2.58
N CYS A 212 -1.82 -0.17 -2.53
CA CYS A 212 -0.72 0.76 -2.74
C CYS A 212 -0.45 1.63 -1.51
N GLY A 213 0.76 2.18 -1.43
CA GLY A 213 1.16 3.18 -0.46
C GLY A 213 1.65 2.64 0.87
N LEU A 214 1.55 1.33 1.14
CA LEU A 214 2.18 0.74 2.31
C LEU A 214 3.71 0.70 2.14
N LEU A 215 4.41 1.58 2.86
CA LEU A 215 5.86 1.57 3.03
C LEU A 215 6.22 0.67 4.21
N SER A 216 6.91 -0.44 3.93
CA SER A 216 7.46 -1.33 4.95
C SER A 216 8.96 -1.10 5.08
N ILE A 217 9.46 -1.13 6.31
CA ILE A 217 10.88 -0.97 6.61
C ILE A 217 11.38 -2.14 7.45
N ALA A 218 12.67 -2.44 7.32
CA ALA A 218 13.39 -3.38 8.17
C ALA A 218 14.83 -2.91 8.30
N PRO A 219 15.54 -3.26 9.40
CA PRO A 219 16.97 -3.00 9.47
C PRO A 219 17.71 -3.57 8.25
N ALA A 220 18.59 -2.77 7.65
CA ALA A 220 19.59 -3.33 6.76
C ALA A 220 20.57 -4.09 7.66
N ARG A 221 20.72 -5.39 7.41
CA ARG A 221 21.82 -6.11 8.05
C ARG A 221 23.08 -5.49 7.45
N ASN A 222 23.86 -4.78 8.26
CA ASN A 222 25.24 -4.49 7.90
C ASN A 222 25.89 -5.86 7.79
N THR A 223 26.12 -6.33 6.56
CA THR A 223 27.09 -7.40 6.36
C THR A 223 28.43 -6.77 6.75
N PRO A 224 29.09 -7.23 7.83
CA PRO A 224 30.44 -6.78 8.14
C PRO A 224 31.40 -7.12 7.00
#